data_AF-X6DAW1-F1
#
_entry.id   AF-X6DAW1-F1
#
_cell.length_a   1.000
_cell.length_b   1.000
_cell.length_c   1.000
_cell.angle_alpha   90.00
_cell.angle_beta   90.00
_cell.angle_gamma   90.00
#
_symmetry.space_group_name_H-M   'P 1'
#
loop_
_entity.id
_entity.type
_entity.pdbx_description
1 polymer ?
#
loop_
_entity_poly.entity_id
_entity_poly.type
_entity_poly.pdbx_seq_one_letter_code
_entity_poly.pdbx_strand_id
1 'polypeptide(L)'
;QYDRYVNDVPGLAEEAVKVPGSILYVFSNWPLVINAGLAELVKRSPRRSGRYANSFVVIVGGRTVVTDYSKLRPDAEVIIFNPYPSTRKIETGYNGPGRRHFDGAKNAMSYRFKDAFKIEMKYVEVPGGISPLAPYRLKRTTKRRAAGTALTYPALVINAL
;
A
#
# COMPACT_ATOMS: atom_id res chain seq x y z
N GLN A 1 12.09 13.92 -2.66
CA GLN A 1 13.49 13.48 -2.77
C GLN A 1 13.73 13.06 -4.21
N TYR A 2 14.96 13.09 -4.70
CA TYR A 2 15.29 12.61 -6.03
C TYR A 2 16.52 11.73 -5.98
N ASP A 3 16.55 10.71 -6.84
CA ASP A 3 17.75 9.96 -7.15
C ASP A 3 18.30 10.45 -8.49
N ARG A 4 19.60 10.75 -8.52
CA ARG A 4 20.29 11.23 -9.73
C ARG A 4 21.12 10.11 -10.32
N TYR A 5 21.03 9.90 -11.62
CA TYR A 5 21.87 8.98 -12.38
C TYR A 5 22.59 9.78 -13.47
N VAL A 6 23.90 9.62 -13.58
CA VAL A 6 24.71 10.25 -14.63
C VAL A 6 25.34 9.13 -15.45
N ASN A 7 24.96 9.04 -16.72
CA ASN A 7 25.31 7.92 -17.60
C ASN A 7 25.03 6.56 -16.93
N ASP A 8 23.80 6.41 -16.41
CA ASP A 8 23.30 5.24 -15.67
C ASP A 8 23.99 4.94 -14.32
N VAL A 9 24.96 5.76 -13.90
CA VAL A 9 25.63 5.61 -12.60
C VAL A 9 24.92 6.45 -11.54
N PRO A 10 24.38 5.84 -10.46
CA PRO A 10 23.68 6.56 -9.41
C PRO A 10 24.62 7.45 -8.59
N GLY A 11 24.13 8.63 -8.21
CA GLY A 11 24.76 9.52 -7.22
C GLY A 11 25.95 10.33 -7.74
N LEU A 12 26.39 10.14 -8.98
CA LEU A 12 27.45 10.96 -9.57
C LEU A 12 27.06 12.44 -9.65
N ALA A 13 28.07 13.31 -9.61
CA ALA A 13 27.92 14.75 -9.83
C ALA A 13 27.55 15.03 -11.30
N GLU A 14 26.77 16.08 -11.56
CA GLU A 14 26.29 16.40 -12.92
C GLU A 14 27.45 16.66 -13.88
N GLU A 15 28.53 17.22 -13.35
CA GLU A 15 29.76 17.54 -14.05
C GLU A 15 30.52 16.29 -14.52
N ALA A 16 30.19 15.10 -13.99
CA ALA A 16 30.78 13.83 -14.38
C ALA A 16 30.17 13.23 -15.66
N VAL A 17 29.19 13.91 -16.28
CA VAL A 17 28.55 13.46 -17.51
C VAL A 17 29.56 13.32 -18.64
N LYS A 18 29.59 12.15 -19.30
CA LYS A 18 30.39 11.94 -20.51
C LYS A 18 29.47 11.96 -21.72
N VAL A 19 29.66 12.94 -22.60
CA VAL A 19 28.84 13.10 -23.81
C VAL A 19 29.27 12.09 -24.88
N PRO A 20 28.33 11.41 -25.58
CA PRO A 20 26.89 11.47 -25.40
C PRO A 20 26.45 10.62 -24.20
N GLY A 21 25.77 11.23 -23.23
CA GLY A 21 25.30 10.58 -22.01
C GLY A 21 24.19 11.41 -21.36
N SER A 22 23.34 10.76 -20.56
CA SER A 22 22.15 11.37 -19.95
C SER A 22 22.34 11.62 -18.45
N ILE A 23 21.64 12.63 -17.94
CA ILE A 23 21.46 12.86 -16.50
C ILE A 23 19.98 12.62 -16.20
N LEU A 24 19.67 11.58 -15.43
CA LEU A 24 18.31 11.20 -15.06
C LEU A 24 18.03 11.63 -13.61
N TYR A 25 16.90 12.31 -13.39
CA TYR A 25 16.39 12.62 -12.06
C TYR A 25 15.09 11.85 -11.82
N VAL A 26 15.09 10.97 -10.81
CA VAL A 26 13.92 10.19 -10.41
C VAL A 26 13.31 10.79 -9.15
N PHE A 27 12.21 11.51 -9.30
CA PHE A 27 11.49 12.11 -8.17
C PHE A 27 10.46 11.13 -7.59
N SER A 28 10.78 10.49 -6.46
CA SER A 28 9.79 9.69 -5.73
C SER A 28 9.06 10.55 -4.70
N ASN A 29 7.74 10.70 -4.87
CA ASN A 29 6.88 11.43 -3.93
C ASN A 29 6.03 10.48 -3.07
N TRP A 30 6.70 9.49 -2.47
CA TRP A 30 6.08 8.51 -1.59
C TRP A 30 5.24 9.12 -0.46
N PRO A 31 5.71 10.16 0.26
CA PRO A 31 4.90 10.79 1.30
C PRO A 31 3.55 11.31 0.78
N LEU A 32 3.52 11.93 -0.41
CA LEU A 32 2.29 12.46 -0.98
C LEU A 32 1.29 11.34 -1.32
N VAL A 33 1.74 10.32 -2.04
CA VAL A 33 0.85 9.24 -2.51
C VAL A 33 0.36 8.38 -1.35
N ILE A 34 1.20 8.08 -0.37
CA ILE A 34 0.82 7.27 0.79
C ILE A 34 -0.18 8.02 1.67
N ASN A 35 0.09 9.29 1.98
CA ASN A 35 -0.82 10.10 2.78
C ASN A 35 -2.16 10.31 2.08
N ALA A 36 -2.17 10.52 0.76
CA ALA A 36 -3.39 10.58 -0.01
C ALA A 36 -4.16 9.25 0.04
N GLY A 37 -3.48 8.11 -0.09
CA GLY A 37 -4.09 6.79 0.01
C GLY A 37 -4.71 6.52 1.38
N LEU A 38 -3.99 6.84 2.46
CA LEU A 38 -4.49 6.77 3.82
C LEU A 38 -5.72 7.65 4.03
N ALA A 39 -5.69 8.90 3.55
CA ALA A 39 -6.82 9.82 3.65
C ALA A 39 -8.06 9.28 2.92
N GLU A 40 -7.89 8.74 1.71
CA GLU A 40 -8.99 8.17 0.92
C GLU A 40 -9.59 6.92 1.60
N LEU A 41 -8.76 6.08 2.22
CA LEU A 41 -9.18 4.90 2.97
C LEU A 41 -9.91 5.29 4.27
N VAL A 42 -9.37 6.24 5.03
CA VAL A 42 -9.96 6.79 6.26
C VAL A 42 -11.32 7.42 5.97
N LYS A 43 -11.43 8.20 4.88
CA LYS A 43 -12.67 8.87 4.44
C LYS A 43 -13.81 7.88 4.18
N ARG A 44 -13.50 6.71 3.59
CA ARG A 44 -14.50 5.68 3.23
C ARG A 44 -14.76 4.66 4.34
N SER A 45 -13.94 4.69 5.38
CA SER A 45 -14.03 3.74 6.49
C SER A 45 -15.26 3.98 7.37
N PRO A 46 -15.86 2.91 7.94
CA PRO A 46 -16.93 3.06 8.91
C PRO A 46 -16.45 3.79 10.17
N ARG A 47 -17.23 4.78 10.61
CA ARG A 47 -16.95 5.60 11.80
C ARG A 47 -18.02 5.35 12.85
N ARG A 48 -17.78 4.38 13.73
CA ARG A 48 -18.51 4.23 14.99
C ARG A 48 -17.69 4.75 16.17
N SER A 49 -16.46 4.25 16.32
CA SER A 49 -15.50 4.68 17.35
C SER A 49 -14.17 5.19 16.76
N GLY A 50 -14.03 5.24 15.44
CA GLY A 50 -12.77 5.61 14.77
C GLY A 50 -11.67 4.54 14.78
N ARG A 51 -11.74 3.55 15.69
CA ARG A 51 -10.73 2.49 15.84
C ARG A 51 -10.35 1.82 14.51
N TYR A 52 -11.33 1.45 13.70
CA TYR A 52 -11.08 0.86 12.39
C TYR A 52 -10.36 1.84 11.44
N ALA A 53 -10.89 3.06 11.31
CA ALA A 53 -10.34 4.08 10.40
C ALA A 53 -8.89 4.45 10.77
N ASN A 54 -8.51 4.39 12.05
CA ASN A 54 -7.18 4.74 12.52
C ASN A 54 -6.20 3.55 12.56
N SER A 55 -6.58 2.37 12.04
CA SER A 55 -5.78 1.14 12.14
C SER A 55 -5.11 0.72 10.83
N PHE A 56 -5.06 1.59 9.82
CA PHE A 56 -4.33 1.26 8.59
C PHE A 56 -2.83 1.15 8.87
N VAL A 57 -2.20 0.17 8.25
CA VAL A 57 -0.77 -0.11 8.34
C VAL A 57 -0.19 -0.01 6.94
N VAL A 58 0.96 0.65 6.83
CA VAL A 58 1.74 0.75 5.61
C VAL A 58 2.93 -0.18 5.73
N ILE A 59 3.10 -1.08 4.78
CA ILE A 59 4.27 -1.95 4.68
C ILE A 59 4.97 -1.78 3.33
N VAL A 60 6.27 -2.05 3.32
CA VAL A 60 7.12 -2.02 2.13
C VAL A 60 7.81 -3.36 1.93
N GLY A 61 7.89 -3.80 0.67
CA GLY A 61 8.49 -5.10 0.31
C GLY A 61 7.78 -6.29 0.97
N GLY A 62 6.49 -6.14 1.28
CA GLY A 62 5.64 -7.19 1.88
C GLY A 62 5.91 -7.54 3.34
N ARG A 63 6.88 -6.90 4.03
CA ARG A 63 7.28 -7.31 5.38
C ARG A 63 7.58 -6.18 6.37
N THR A 64 8.02 -5.02 5.89
CA THR A 64 8.52 -3.96 6.77
C THR A 64 7.46 -2.91 7.02
N VAL A 65 7.05 -2.71 8.28
CA VAL A 65 6.18 -1.58 8.66
C VAL A 65 6.98 -0.29 8.54
N VAL A 66 6.41 0.70 7.86
CA VAL A 66 7.05 2.01 7.67
C VAL A 66 6.15 3.11 8.20
N THR A 67 6.76 4.03 8.94
CA THR A 67 6.13 5.26 9.44
C THR A 67 6.76 6.53 8.85
N ASP A 68 8.03 6.44 8.42
CA ASP A 68 8.74 7.51 7.73
C ASP A 68 8.78 7.24 6.22
N TYR A 69 7.87 7.87 5.48
CA TYR A 69 7.72 7.66 4.03
C TYR A 69 8.77 8.40 3.20
N SER A 70 9.55 9.30 3.81
CA SER A 70 10.53 10.10 3.09
C SER A 70 11.74 9.29 2.62
N LYS A 71 12.03 8.18 3.31
CA LYS A 71 13.21 7.33 3.07
C LYS A 71 12.93 6.11 2.18
N LEU A 72 11.78 6.09 1.51
CA LEU A 72 11.42 4.99 0.64
C LEU A 72 12.16 5.09 -0.68
N ARG A 73 12.75 3.97 -1.10
CA ARG A 73 13.37 3.83 -2.42
C ARG A 73 12.34 4.13 -3.51
N PRO A 74 12.72 4.74 -4.66
CA PRO A 74 11.77 5.02 -5.74
C PRO A 74 11.06 3.76 -6.26
N ASP A 75 11.74 2.63 -6.29
CA ASP A 75 11.25 1.34 -6.78
C ASP A 75 10.50 0.50 -5.71
N ALA A 76 10.19 1.08 -4.55
CA ALA A 76 9.53 0.38 -3.48
C ALA A 76 8.10 -0.08 -3.85
N GLU A 77 7.75 -1.33 -3.54
CA GLU A 77 6.35 -1.75 -3.49
C GLU A 77 5.76 -1.36 -2.13
N VAL A 78 4.75 -0.48 -2.16
CA VAL A 78 4.04 -0.04 -0.96
C VAL A 78 2.68 -0.71 -0.88
N ILE A 79 2.38 -1.29 0.27
CA ILE A 79 1.12 -1.97 0.55
C ILE A 79 0.46 -1.30 1.75
N ILE A 80 -0.75 -0.79 1.56
CA ILE A 80 -1.57 -0.24 2.64
C ILE A 80 -2.72 -1.21 2.91
N PHE A 81 -2.86 -1.69 4.13
CA PHE A 81 -3.93 -2.60 4.52
C PHE A 81 -4.45 -2.30 5.93
N ASN A 82 -5.54 -2.95 6.33
CA ASN A 82 -6.08 -2.84 7.68
C ASN A 82 -6.09 -4.23 8.34
N PRO A 83 -5.39 -4.41 9.49
CA PRO A 83 -5.14 -5.73 10.07
C PRO A 83 -6.38 -6.30 10.78
N TYR A 84 -7.50 -5.57 10.85
CA TYR A 84 -8.71 -6.12 11.43
C TYR A 84 -9.27 -7.26 10.57
N PRO A 85 -9.64 -8.40 11.17
CA PRO A 85 -10.27 -9.50 10.44
C PRO A 85 -11.60 -9.08 9.77
N SER A 86 -12.27 -8.06 10.32
CA SER A 86 -13.50 -7.50 9.77
C SER A 86 -13.30 -6.73 8.47
N THR A 87 -12.08 -6.28 8.14
CA THR A 87 -11.77 -5.50 6.92
C THR A 87 -12.31 -6.19 5.67
N ARG A 88 -12.06 -7.50 5.55
CA ARG A 88 -12.57 -8.30 4.42
C ARG A 88 -14.09 -8.29 4.34
N LYS A 89 -14.78 -8.44 5.48
CA LYS A 89 -16.25 -8.45 5.53
C LYS A 89 -16.84 -7.08 5.14
N ILE A 90 -16.18 -6.00 5.57
CA ILE A 90 -16.56 -4.61 5.24
C ILE A 90 -16.36 -4.34 3.75
N GLU A 91 -15.27 -4.85 3.16
CA GLU A 91 -14.98 -4.68 1.74
C GLU A 91 -15.94 -5.46 0.85
N THR A 92 -16.14 -6.75 1.11
CA THR A 92 -16.96 -7.62 0.23
C THR A 92 -18.46 -7.53 0.48
N GLY A 93 -18.90 -6.97 1.61
CA GLY A 93 -20.32 -6.88 1.93
C GLY A 93 -20.94 -8.17 2.45
N TYR A 94 -20.25 -8.87 3.37
CA TYR A 94 -20.79 -10.13 3.91
C TYR A 94 -22.13 -9.95 4.67
N ASN A 95 -22.41 -8.76 5.21
CA ASN A 95 -23.63 -8.45 5.97
C ASN A 95 -24.43 -7.26 5.38
N GLY A 96 -24.35 -7.02 4.06
CA GLY A 96 -24.97 -5.87 3.39
C GLY A 96 -24.10 -5.36 2.23
N PRO A 97 -24.47 -4.29 1.51
CA PRO A 97 -23.64 -3.78 0.43
C PRO A 97 -22.23 -3.45 0.93
N GLY A 98 -21.22 -4.08 0.34
CA GLY A 98 -19.82 -3.87 0.70
C GLY A 98 -19.47 -2.40 0.50
N ARG A 99 -18.75 -1.81 1.46
CA ARG A 99 -18.38 -0.39 1.37
C ARG A 99 -17.37 -0.11 0.26
N ARG A 100 -16.73 -1.16 -0.28
CA ARG A 100 -15.76 -1.09 -1.39
C ARG A 100 -14.76 0.04 -1.18
N HIS A 101 -14.24 0.15 0.04
CA HIS A 101 -13.45 1.30 0.46
C HIS A 101 -12.03 1.21 -0.10
N PHE A 102 -11.49 0.00 -0.27
CA PHE A 102 -10.24 -0.20 -1.00
C PHE A 102 -10.43 0.03 -2.49
N ASP A 103 -11.47 -0.54 -3.09
CA ASP A 103 -11.75 -0.34 -4.52
C ASP A 103 -12.03 1.15 -4.86
N GLY A 104 -12.83 1.83 -4.04
CA GLY A 104 -13.11 3.25 -4.17
C GLY A 104 -11.89 4.14 -3.92
N ALA A 105 -11.01 3.77 -2.98
CA ALA A 105 -9.74 4.46 -2.79
C ALA A 105 -8.80 4.23 -3.98
N LYS A 106 -8.72 3.00 -4.49
CA LYS A 106 -7.95 2.66 -5.69
C LYS A 106 -8.40 3.52 -6.87
N ASN A 107 -9.69 3.65 -7.13
CA ASN A 107 -10.17 4.45 -8.26
C ASN A 107 -9.83 5.95 -8.12
N ALA A 108 -10.02 6.53 -6.92
CA ALA A 108 -9.66 7.93 -6.67
C ALA A 108 -8.14 8.17 -6.79
N MET A 109 -7.35 7.26 -6.25
CA MET A 109 -5.90 7.33 -6.28
C MET A 109 -5.34 7.11 -7.69
N SER A 110 -5.82 6.10 -8.41
CA SER A 110 -5.45 5.86 -9.81
C SER A 110 -5.78 7.06 -10.68
N TYR A 111 -6.93 7.71 -10.50
CA TYR A 111 -7.25 8.93 -11.26
C TYR A 111 -6.26 10.07 -10.97
N ARG A 112 -5.93 10.28 -9.70
CA ARG A 112 -5.06 11.38 -9.25
C ARG A 112 -3.58 11.18 -9.61
N PHE A 113 -3.10 9.94 -9.64
CA PHE A 113 -1.68 9.60 -9.76
C PHE A 113 -1.36 8.71 -10.97
N LYS A 114 -2.25 8.64 -11.97
CA LYS A 114 -2.18 7.72 -13.13
C LYS A 114 -0.84 7.75 -13.88
N ASP A 115 -0.16 8.90 -13.92
CA ASP A 115 1.05 9.10 -14.72
C ASP A 115 2.34 8.78 -13.95
N ALA A 116 2.26 8.59 -12.62
CA ALA A 116 3.43 8.37 -11.76
C ALA A 116 3.38 7.05 -10.97
N PHE A 117 2.18 6.52 -10.71
CA PHE A 117 2.02 5.33 -9.87
C PHE A 117 0.99 4.37 -10.45
N LYS A 118 1.34 3.08 -10.45
CA LYS A 118 0.39 1.98 -10.63
C LYS A 118 -0.24 1.64 -9.29
N ILE A 119 -1.56 1.80 -9.20
CA ILE A 119 -2.33 1.59 -7.97
C ILE A 119 -3.38 0.52 -8.20
N GLU A 120 -3.30 -0.57 -7.43
CA GLU A 120 -4.15 -1.75 -7.55
C GLU A 120 -4.78 -2.10 -6.21
N MET A 121 -5.97 -2.69 -6.25
CA MET A 121 -6.58 -3.33 -5.08
C MET A 121 -6.33 -4.83 -5.19
N LYS A 122 -5.63 -5.41 -4.19
CA LYS A 122 -5.32 -6.84 -4.14
C LYS A 122 -5.64 -7.43 -2.77
N TYR A 123 -5.88 -8.73 -2.74
CA TYR A 123 -5.92 -9.49 -1.49
C TYR A 123 -4.54 -10.06 -1.21
N VAL A 124 -3.84 -9.48 -0.23
CA VAL A 124 -2.46 -9.84 0.10
C VAL A 124 -2.39 -10.74 1.33
N GLU A 125 -1.42 -11.64 1.35
CA GLU A 125 -1.01 -12.34 2.56
C GLU A 125 -0.08 -11.45 3.37
N VAL A 126 -0.33 -11.37 4.68
CA VAL A 126 0.46 -10.55 5.59
C VAL A 126 1.13 -11.50 6.58
N PRO A 127 2.47 -11.62 6.59
CA PRO A 127 3.17 -12.50 7.51
C PRO A 127 3.01 -12.04 8.97
N GLY A 128 3.33 -12.95 9.90
CA GLY A 128 3.35 -12.65 11.32
C GLY A 128 4.42 -11.61 11.66
N GLY A 129 4.20 -10.85 12.73
CA GLY A 129 5.15 -9.82 13.21
C GLY A 129 4.88 -8.41 12.67
N ILE A 130 4.03 -8.24 11.67
CA ILE A 130 3.63 -6.92 11.15
C ILE A 130 2.62 -6.22 12.09
N SER A 131 1.66 -6.98 12.62
CA SER A 131 0.64 -6.48 13.53
C SER A 131 0.22 -7.60 14.49
N PRO A 132 -0.11 -7.31 15.76
CA PRO A 132 -0.66 -8.31 16.68
C PRO A 132 -1.95 -8.98 16.17
N LEU A 133 -2.65 -8.36 15.22
CA LEU A 133 -3.89 -8.86 14.63
C LEU A 133 -3.67 -9.64 13.32
N ALA A 134 -2.44 -9.68 12.78
CA ALA A 134 -2.11 -10.32 11.50
C ALA A 134 -0.96 -11.34 11.62
N PRO A 135 -1.05 -12.50 10.93
CA PRO A 135 -2.19 -12.97 10.13
C PRO A 135 -3.33 -13.49 11.01
N TYR A 136 -4.55 -13.15 10.65
CA TYR A 136 -5.72 -13.74 11.25
C TYR A 136 -5.88 -15.16 10.74
N ARG A 137 -5.90 -16.12 11.66
CA ARG A 137 -6.17 -17.53 11.36
C ARG A 137 -7.63 -17.84 11.58
N LEU A 138 -8.24 -18.54 10.63
CA LEU A 138 -9.64 -18.93 10.73
C LEU A 138 -9.86 -19.83 11.95
N LYS A 139 -10.82 -19.46 12.80
CA LYS A 139 -11.18 -20.24 13.99
C LYS A 139 -12.09 -21.44 13.68
N ARG A 140 -12.76 -21.44 12.53
CA ARG A 140 -13.72 -22.47 12.13
C ARG A 140 -13.49 -22.84 10.68
N THR A 141 -13.67 -24.12 10.36
CA THR A 141 -13.74 -24.59 8.98
C THR A 141 -14.98 -24.01 8.31
N THR A 142 -14.80 -23.54 7.09
CA THR A 142 -15.86 -23.06 6.20
C THR A 142 -15.90 -23.95 4.96
N LYS A 143 -16.96 -23.86 4.15
CA LYS A 143 -17.07 -24.62 2.88
C LYS A 143 -15.86 -24.47 1.95
N ARG A 144 -15.07 -23.38 2.06
CA ARG A 144 -13.95 -23.08 1.16
C ARG A 144 -12.57 -23.19 1.82
N ARG A 145 -12.48 -23.25 3.16
CA ARG A 145 -11.20 -23.13 3.90
C ARG A 145 -11.26 -23.85 5.23
N ALA A 146 -10.20 -24.56 5.57
CA ALA A 146 -10.03 -25.20 6.88
C ALA A 146 -9.80 -24.17 7.99
N ALA A 147 -10.05 -24.59 9.24
CA ALA A 147 -9.58 -23.86 10.41
C ALA A 147 -8.03 -23.78 10.40
N GLY A 148 -7.47 -22.73 10.97
CA GLY A 148 -6.02 -22.48 11.02
C GLY A 148 -5.44 -21.80 9.77
N THR A 149 -6.15 -21.82 8.64
CA THR A 149 -5.74 -21.12 7.41
C THR A 149 -5.65 -19.61 7.63
N ALA A 150 -4.55 -19.00 7.19
CA ALA A 150 -4.36 -17.56 7.23
C ALA A 150 -5.31 -16.84 6.25
N LEU A 151 -5.88 -15.73 6.67
CA LEU A 151 -6.75 -14.91 5.84
C LEU A 151 -5.92 -13.88 5.04
N THR A 152 -6.30 -13.66 3.79
CA THR A 152 -5.79 -12.54 3.00
C THR A 152 -6.57 -11.26 3.29
N TYR A 153 -5.88 -10.13 3.22
CA TYR A 153 -6.41 -8.80 3.51
C TYR A 153 -6.57 -8.00 2.22
N PRO A 154 -7.68 -7.27 2.03
CA PRO A 154 -7.72 -6.27 0.99
C PRO A 154 -6.66 -5.20 1.29
N ALA A 155 -5.94 -4.78 0.26
CA ALA A 155 -4.89 -3.81 0.35
C ALA A 155 -4.84 -2.94 -0.92
N LEU A 156 -4.39 -1.70 -0.75
CA LEU A 156 -3.88 -0.90 -1.85
C LEU A 156 -2.42 -1.27 -2.06
N VAL A 157 -2.09 -1.73 -3.26
CA VAL A 157 -0.72 -1.99 -3.70
C VAL A 157 -0.33 -0.87 -4.64
N ILE A 158 0.74 -0.18 -4.33
CA ILE A 158 1.23 1.00 -5.04
C ILE A 158 2.67 0.73 -5.48
N ASN A 159 2.92 0.90 -6.77
CA ASN A 159 4.24 0.82 -7.37
C ASN A 159 4.49 2.09 -8.19
N ALA A 160 5.72 2.61 -8.18
CA ALA A 160 6.11 3.63 -9.15
C ALA A 160 6.08 3.04 -10.58
N LEU A 161 5.78 3.88 -11.57
CA LEU A 161 5.82 3.53 -12.99
C LEU A 161 7.23 3.62 -13.58
#